data_AF-X0ZPG4-F1
#
_entry.id   AF-X0ZPG4-F1
#
_cell.length_a   1.000
_cell.length_b   1.000
_cell.length_c   1.000
_cell.angle_alpha   90.00
_cell.angle_beta   90.00
_cell.angle_gamma   90.00
#
_symmetry.space_group_name_H-M   'P 1'
#
loop_
_entity.id
_entity.type
_entity.pdbx_description
1 polymer ?
#
loop_
_entity_poly.entity_id
_entity_poly.type
_entity_poly.pdbx_seq_one_letter_code
_entity_poly.pdbx_strand_id
1 'polypeptide(L)' 'GKFIGCTGYPACRYTRDAEPKPDDPKEVCEQCGEPMVVRRGRRGAFLGCSAYPKCTNTKPLTKS' A
#
# COMPACT_ATOMS: atom_id res chain seq x y z
N GLY A 1 13.06 13.54 -7.77
CA GLY A 1 11.75 13.52 -7.10
C GLY A 1 11.68 14.62 -6.07
N LYS A 2 10.48 15.08 -5.72
CA LYS A 2 10.27 15.98 -4.57
C LYS A 2 10.29 15.15 -3.29
N PHE A 3 10.99 15.62 -2.26
CA PHE A 3 11.06 14.95 -0.96
C PHE A 3 10.71 15.93 0.16
N ILE A 4 10.18 15.40 1.26
CA ILE A 4 9.93 16.16 2.48
C ILE A 4 11.13 15.93 3.40
N GLY A 5 11.84 17.01 3.71
CA GLY A 5 12.95 17.02 4.68
C GLY A 5 12.54 17.66 6.00
N CYS A 6 13.19 17.26 7.09
CA CYS A 6 13.06 17.94 8.38
C CYS A 6 13.71 19.33 8.34
N THR A 7 13.07 20.32 8.99
CA THR A 7 13.59 21.69 9.10
C THR A 7 14.87 21.79 9.93
N GLY A 8 15.18 20.78 10.75
CA GLY A 8 16.38 20.70 11.59
C GLY A 8 17.63 20.12 10.90
N TYR A 9 17.71 20.12 9.56
CA TYR A 9 18.90 19.66 8.85
C TYR A 9 20.08 20.61 9.09
N PRO A 10 21.29 20.12 9.46
CA PRO A 10 21.79 18.75 9.37
C PRO A 10 21.65 17.89 10.64
N ALA A 11 21.16 18.44 11.76
CA ALA A 11 21.02 17.72 13.03
C ALA A 11 19.98 16.60 12.97
N CYS A 12 18.94 16.77 12.15
CA CYS A 12 17.97 15.72 11.81
C CYS A 12 17.98 15.45 10.31
N ARG A 13 18.34 14.23 9.91
CA ARG A 13 18.41 13.78 8.50
C ARG A 13 17.16 13.03 8.03
N TYR A 14 16.03 13.21 8.71
CA TYR A 14 14.78 12.58 8.28
C TYR A 14 14.35 13.13 6.92
N THR A 15 14.28 12.24 5.93
CA THR A 15 13.73 12.51 4.60
C THR A 15 12.73 11.41 4.24
N ARG A 16 11.65 11.79 3.55
CA ARG A 16 10.73 10.84 2.93
C ARG A 16 10.25 11.35 1.59
N ASP A 17 9.77 10.43 0.75
CA ASP A 17 9.17 10.78 -0.53
C ASP A 17 7.92 11.64 -0.31
N ALA A 18 7.78 12.70 -1.10
CA ALA A 18 6.62 13.59 -1.05
C ALA A 18 5.43 13.02 -1.84
N GLU A 19 5.68 12.07 -2.75
CA GLU A 19 4.68 11.54 -3.66
C GLU A 19 3.96 10.33 -3.04
N PRO A 20 2.61 10.37 -2.94
CA PRO A 20 1.85 9.18 -2.60
C PRO A 20 2.01 8.16 -3.73
N LYS A 21 2.40 6.93 -3.40
CA LYS A 21 2.49 5.84 -4.38
C LYS A 21 1.10 5.61 -4.97
N PRO A 22 0.90 5.76 -6.29
CA PRO A 22 -0.42 5.64 -6.92
C PRO A 22 -1.02 4.22 -6.89
N ASP A 23 -0.23 3.23 -6.49
CA ASP A 23 -0.55 1.81 -6.62
C ASP A 23 -1.20 1.18 -5.39
N ASP A 24 -1.52 1.95 -4.34
CA ASP A 24 -2.31 1.45 -3.21
C ASP A 24 -3.80 1.45 -3.59
N PRO A 25 -4.41 0.28 -3.87
CA PRO A 25 -5.81 0.23 -4.22
C PRO A 25 -6.57 0.47 -2.93
N LYS A 26 -7.38 1.52 -2.90
CA LYS A 26 -8.28 1.86 -1.79
C LYS A 26 -9.48 0.91 -1.72
N GLU A 27 -9.30 -0.35 -2.09
CA GLU A 27 -10.34 -1.34 -1.91
C GLU A 27 -10.35 -1.78 -0.45
N VAL A 28 -11.51 -1.67 0.17
CA VAL A 28 -11.75 -2.14 1.52
C VAL A 28 -12.25 -3.58 1.43
N CYS A 29 -11.71 -4.44 2.27
CA CYS A 29 -12.13 -5.83 2.37
C CYS A 29 -13.55 -5.91 2.93
N GLU A 30 -14.49 -6.46 2.17
CA GLU A 30 -15.88 -6.64 2.61
C GLU A 30 -16.04 -7.60 3.80
N GLN A 31 -15.06 -8.46 4.06
CA GLN A 31 -15.13 -9.43 5.15
C GLN A 31 -14.70 -8.86 6.51
N CYS A 32 -13.77 -7.91 6.54
CA CYS A 32 -13.21 -7.40 7.80
C CYS A 32 -13.12 -5.88 7.89
N GLY A 33 -13.43 -5.16 6.82
CA GLY A 33 -13.33 -3.70 6.77
C GLY A 33 -11.90 -3.17 6.69
N GLU A 34 -10.89 -4.04 6.62
CA GLU A 34 -9.49 -3.62 6.47
C GLU A 34 -9.11 -3.32 5.02
N PRO A 35 -8.09 -2.45 4.78
CA PRO A 35 -7.64 -2.14 3.43
C PRO A 35 -7.04 -3.37 2.73
N MET A 36 -7.29 -3.49 1.43
CA MET A 36 -6.65 -4.49 0.59
C MET A 36 -5.41 -3.89 -0.06
N VAL A 37 -4.35 -4.69 -0.15
CA VAL A 37 -3.05 -4.28 -0.71
C VAL A 37 -2.73 -5.12 -1.95
N VAL A 38 -2.03 -4.53 -2.92
CA VAL A 38 -1.53 -5.29 -4.07
C VAL A 38 -0.41 -6.22 -3.61
N ARG A 39 -0.63 -7.52 -3.74
CA ARG A 39 0.40 -8.54 -3.59
C ARG A 39 0.71 -9.14 -4.95
N ARG A 40 1.99 -9.37 -5.24
CA ARG A 40 2.41 -10.05 -6.47
C ARG A 40 2.64 -11.52 -6.20
N GLY A 41 1.88 -12.39 -6.85
CA GLY A 41 2.03 -13.84 -6.80
C GLY A 41 2.55 -14.40 -8.12
N ARG A 42 2.75 -15.73 -8.16
CA ARG A 42 3.24 -16.45 -9.34
C ARG A 42 2.38 -16.26 -10.60
N ARG A 43 1.08 -16.01 -10.42
CA ARG A 43 0.08 -15.83 -11.50
C ARG A 43 -0.21 -14.36 -11.84
N GLY A 44 0.48 -13.41 -11.20
CA GLY A 44 0.26 -11.97 -11.39
C GLY A 44 0.01 -11.22 -10.08
N ALA A 45 -0.22 -9.92 -10.21
CA ALA A 45 -0.64 -9.06 -9.10
C ALA A 45 -2.11 -9.36 -8.74
N PHE A 46 -2.41 -9.43 -7.44
CA PHE A 46 -3.75 -9.60 -6.91
C PHE A 46 -3.95 -8.70 -5.68
N LEU A 47 -5.20 -8.41 -5.35
CA LEU A 47 -5.56 -7.71 -4.13
C LEU A 47 -5.66 -8.71 -2.99
N GLY A 48 -4.86 -8.55 -1.94
CA GLY A 48 -4.93 -9.35 -0.73
C GLY A 48 -5.24 -8.48 0.48
N CYS A 49 -6.06 -8.97 1.40
CA CYS A 49 -6.37 -8.24 2.63
C CYS A 49 -5.09 -7.92 3.43
N SER A 50 -4.97 -6.71 4.00
CA SER A 50 -3.88 -6.34 4.92
C SER A 50 -3.88 -7.21 6.18
N ALA A 51 -5.06 -7.64 6.63
CA ALA A 51 -5.24 -8.37 7.88
C ALA A 51 -4.80 -9.84 7.82
N TYR A 52 -4.22 -10.34 6.72
CA TYR A 52 -3.74 -11.72 6.63
C TYR A 52 -2.70 -12.01 7.74
N PRO A 53 -2.80 -13.14 8.50
CA PRO A 53 -3.62 -14.33 8.27
C PRO A 53 -5.04 -14.30 8.88
N LYS A 54 -5.42 -13.23 9.58
CA LYS A 54 -6.75 -13.11 10.21
C LYS A 54 -7.88 -13.01 9.18
N CYS A 55 -7.59 -12.42 8.02
CA CYS A 55 -8.49 -12.40 6.88
C CYS A 55 -7.75 -12.90 5.63
N THR A 56 -8.28 -13.96 5.01
CA THR A 56 -7.72 -14.59 3.81
C THR A 56 -8.39 -14.13 2.53
N ASN A 57 -9.18 -13.05 2.59
CA ASN A 57 -9.87 -12.52 1.42
C ASN A 57 -8.86 -12.02 0.36
N THR A 58 -9.08 -12.44 -0.88
CA THR A 58 -8.30 -12.01 -2.03
C THR A 58 -9.23 -11.70 -3.19
N LYS A 59 -8.98 -10.59 -3.88
CA LYS A 59 -9.70 -10.18 -5.08
C LYS A 59 -8.74 -10.13 -6.27
N PRO A 60 -9.21 -10.45 -7.49
CA PRO A 60 -8.42 -10.24 -8.69
C PRO A 60 -8.24 -8.74 -8.94
N LEU A 61 -7.03 -8.31 -9.35
CA LEU A 61 -6.81 -6.96 -9.88
C LEU A 61 -7.30 -6.92 -11.34
N THR A 62 -8.62 -6.89 -11.54
CA THR A 62 -9.17 -6.54 -12.84
C THR A 62 -9.05 -5.02 -13.00
N LYS A 63 -7.99 -4.57 -13.68
CA LYS A 63 -7.96 -3.21 -14.25
C LYS A 63 -9.07 -3.14 -15.31
N SER A 64 -10.18 -2.48 -14.98
CA SER A 64 -11.14 -1.99 -15.97
C SER A 64 -10.66 -0.65 -16.52
#